data_AF-A0A534E0T6-F1
#
_entry.id   AF-A0A534E0T6-F1
#
_cell.length_a   1.000
_cell.length_b   1.000
_cell.length_c   1.000
_cell.angle_alpha   90.00
_cell.angle_beta   90.00
_cell.angle_gamma   90.00
#
_symmetry.space_group_name_H-M   'P 1'
#
loop_
_entity.id
_entity.type
_entity.pdbx_description
1 polymer ?
#
loop_
_entity_poly.entity_id
_entity_poly.type
_entity_poly.pdbx_seq_one_letter_code
_entity_poly.pdbx_strand_id
1 'polypeptide(L)'
;MFDTRNDLPANVRTQVIELLNARRTARGTLAAVARSTSLRPYPEDISEGLAHVDALSAALAAFGAKVRAGIDEAARLADADSADLFTGISRETDKDLWFLEAHLHAKR
;
A
#
# COMPACT_ATOMS: atom_id res chain seq x y z
N MET A 1 -27.23 -18.48 19.07
CA MET A 1 -26.23 -17.40 19.25
C MET A 1 -26.90 -16.38 20.15
N PHE A 2 -26.32 -16.09 21.32
CA PHE A 2 -26.96 -15.23 22.32
C PHE A 2 -26.82 -13.77 21.92
N ASP A 3 -27.88 -12.98 22.08
CA ASP A 3 -27.83 -11.53 21.89
C ASP A 3 -26.94 -10.91 22.98
N THR A 4 -25.92 -10.20 22.52
CA THR A 4 -25.02 -9.39 23.31
C THR A 4 -25.41 -7.91 23.19
N ARG A 5 -25.01 -7.09 24.15
CA ARG A 5 -25.25 -5.62 24.12
C ARG A 5 -24.65 -4.89 22.90
N ASN A 6 -23.87 -5.58 22.07
CA ASN A 6 -23.26 -5.08 20.85
C ASN A 6 -23.95 -5.56 19.55
N ASP A 7 -25.00 -6.37 19.64
CA ASP A 7 -25.64 -6.91 18.45
C ASP A 7 -26.39 -5.84 17.68
N LEU A 8 -25.88 -5.54 16.47
CA LEU A 8 -26.47 -4.58 15.56
C LEU A 8 -27.80 -5.12 15.00
N PRO A 9 -28.80 -4.23 14.81
CA PRO A 9 -30.05 -4.57 14.11
C PRO A 9 -29.77 -5.27 12.78
N ALA A 10 -30.62 -6.24 12.40
CA ALA A 10 -30.37 -7.13 11.25
C ALA A 10 -30.10 -6.39 9.94
N ASN A 11 -30.78 -5.27 9.69
CA ASN A 11 -30.55 -4.41 8.52
C ASN A 11 -29.17 -3.73 8.55
N VAL A 12 -28.71 -3.29 9.71
CA VAL A 12 -27.39 -2.68 9.90
C VAL A 12 -26.31 -3.75 9.73
N ARG A 13 -26.52 -4.96 10.24
CA ARG A 13 -25.62 -6.10 10.06
C ARG A 13 -25.41 -6.43 8.58
N THR A 14 -26.49 -6.48 7.79
CA THR A 14 -26.39 -6.73 6.33
C THR A 14 -25.61 -5.63 5.62
N GLN A 15 -25.89 -4.36 5.93
CA GLN A 15 -25.16 -3.23 5.34
C GLN A 15 -23.68 -3.22 5.75
N VAL A 16 -23.37 -3.52 7.01
CA VAL A 16 -21.99 -3.61 7.50
C VAL A 16 -21.28 -4.80 6.86
N ILE A 17 -21.93 -5.95 6.67
CA ILE A 17 -21.37 -7.10 5.94
C ILE A 17 -21.07 -6.72 4.49
N GLU A 18 -21.97 -6.03 3.79
CA GLU A 18 -21.72 -5.55 2.43
C GLU A 18 -20.57 -4.55 2.36
N LEU A 19 -20.54 -3.57 3.26
CA LEU A 19 -19.45 -2.59 3.37
C LEU A 19 -18.10 -3.25 3.66
N LEU A 20 -18.09 -4.22 4.58
CA LEU A 20 -16.91 -5.01 4.90
C LEU A 20 -16.49 -5.86 3.71
N ASN A 21 -17.40 -6.53 3.01
CA ASN A 21 -17.08 -7.35 1.84
C ASN A 21 -16.55 -6.51 0.66
N ALA A 22 -17.10 -5.33 0.45
CA ALA A 22 -16.62 -4.38 -0.56
C ALA A 22 -15.19 -3.91 -0.25
N ARG A 23 -14.87 -3.71 1.03
CA ARG A 23 -13.51 -3.37 1.50
C ARG A 23 -12.58 -4.59 1.67
N ARG A 24 -13.11 -5.82 1.76
CA ARG A 24 -12.35 -7.08 1.97
C ARG A 24 -12.05 -7.85 0.68
N THR A 25 -12.64 -7.54 -0.46
CA THR A 25 -12.42 -8.31 -1.70
C THR A 25 -11.05 -7.97 -2.29
N ALA A 26 -10.03 -8.72 -1.87
CA ALA A 26 -8.67 -8.61 -2.42
C ALA A 26 -8.68 -9.00 -3.92
N ARG A 27 -8.34 -8.04 -4.78
CA ARG A 27 -8.19 -8.28 -6.22
C ARG A 27 -6.78 -8.85 -6.50
N GLY A 28 -6.59 -10.14 -6.22
CA GLY A 28 -5.27 -10.80 -6.25
C GLY A 28 -4.80 -11.33 -7.61
N THR A 29 -5.48 -11.04 -8.71
CA THR A 29 -5.07 -11.52 -10.04
C THR A 29 -4.12 -10.55 -10.73
N LEU A 30 -3.16 -11.07 -11.51
CA LEU A 30 -2.24 -10.25 -12.30
C LEU A 30 -3.00 -9.25 -13.19
N ALA A 31 -4.08 -9.69 -13.82
CA ALA A 31 -4.91 -8.83 -14.66
C ALA A 31 -5.58 -7.70 -13.89
N ALA A 32 -6.00 -7.93 -12.64
CA ALA A 32 -6.56 -6.87 -11.82
C ALA A 32 -5.49 -5.87 -11.38
N VAL A 33 -4.32 -6.35 -10.92
CA VAL A 33 -3.19 -5.52 -10.53
C VAL A 33 -2.70 -4.66 -11.70
N ALA A 34 -2.52 -5.25 -12.87
CA ALA A 34 -2.08 -4.54 -14.08
C ALA A 34 -3.04 -3.43 -14.50
N ARG A 35 -4.36 -3.60 -14.30
CA ARG A 35 -5.37 -2.58 -14.61
C ARG A 35 -5.45 -1.45 -13.59
N SER A 36 -5.13 -1.71 -12.32
CA SER A 36 -5.34 -0.74 -11.23
C SER A 36 -4.06 -0.10 -10.70
N THR A 37 -2.90 -0.67 -10.99
CA THR A 37 -1.63 -0.10 -10.54
C THR A 37 -1.41 1.27 -11.17
N SER A 38 -0.84 2.17 -10.38
CA SER A 38 -0.37 3.49 -10.84
C SER A 38 1.15 3.60 -10.79
N LEU A 39 1.84 2.48 -10.52
CA LEU A 39 3.29 2.39 -10.65
C LEU A 39 3.67 2.25 -12.12
N ARG A 40 4.80 2.86 -12.49
CA ARG A 40 5.34 2.70 -13.84
C ARG A 40 5.78 1.24 -14.05
N PRO A 41 5.63 0.68 -15.27
CA PRO A 41 6.21 -0.60 -15.60
C PRO A 41 7.71 -0.61 -15.35
N TYR A 42 8.23 -1.77 -14.93
CA TYR A 42 9.67 -1.95 -14.78
C TYR A 42 10.35 -1.95 -16.15
N PRO A 43 11.51 -1.30 -16.34
CA PRO A 43 12.22 -1.32 -17.62
C PRO A 43 12.67 -2.73 -18.01
N GLU A 44 12.47 -3.11 -19.27
CA GLU A 44 12.85 -4.44 -19.80
C GLU A 44 14.23 -4.44 -20.49
N ASP A 45 14.79 -3.27 -20.73
CA ASP A 45 15.99 -3.02 -21.53
C ASP A 45 17.24 -2.68 -20.68
N ILE A 46 17.16 -2.85 -19.36
CA ILE A 46 18.28 -2.63 -18.45
C ILE A 46 18.98 -3.95 -18.09
N SER A 47 20.31 -3.95 -18.14
CA SER A 47 21.16 -5.09 -17.76
C SER A 47 22.20 -4.73 -16.68
N GLU A 48 22.46 -3.44 -16.48
CA GLU A 48 23.46 -2.96 -15.54
C GLU A 48 22.91 -2.92 -14.11
N GLY A 49 23.70 -3.40 -13.15
CA GLY A 49 23.27 -3.50 -11.74
C GLY A 49 22.79 -2.16 -11.16
N LEU A 50 23.48 -1.05 -11.45
CA LEU A 50 23.07 0.27 -10.97
C LEU A 50 21.83 0.83 -11.69
N ALA A 51 21.57 0.43 -12.93
CA ALA A 51 20.34 0.79 -13.61
C ALA A 51 19.14 0.11 -12.94
N HIS A 52 19.31 -1.14 -12.47
CA HIS A 52 18.30 -1.81 -11.65
C HIS A 52 18.08 -1.11 -10.31
N VAL A 53 19.14 -0.69 -9.63
CA VAL A 53 19.05 0.05 -8.36
C VAL A 53 18.29 1.36 -8.54
N ASP A 54 18.60 2.14 -9.58
CA ASP A 54 17.89 3.39 -9.88
C ASP A 54 16.39 3.16 -10.19
N ALA A 55 16.09 2.14 -11.01
CA ALA A 55 14.71 1.78 -11.31
C ALA A 55 13.92 1.35 -10.05
N LEU A 56 14.55 0.58 -9.15
CA LEU A 56 13.95 0.16 -7.88
C LEU A 56 13.77 1.33 -6.91
N SER A 57 14.76 2.22 -6.78
CA SER A 57 14.65 3.44 -5.98
C SER A 57 13.47 4.30 -6.44
N ALA A 58 13.34 4.52 -7.76
CA ALA A 58 12.23 5.27 -8.31
C ALA A 58 10.87 4.62 -8.04
N ALA A 59 10.79 3.28 -8.07
CA ALA A 59 9.58 2.54 -7.76
C ALA A 59 9.20 2.63 -6.27
N LEU A 60 10.17 2.44 -5.36
CA LEU A 60 9.95 2.57 -3.92
C LEU A 60 9.59 4.00 -3.51
N ALA A 61 10.23 5.02 -4.09
CA ALA A 61 9.87 6.41 -3.85
C ALA A 61 8.42 6.72 -4.27
N ALA A 62 8.00 6.23 -5.44
CA ALA A 62 6.62 6.38 -5.92
C ALA A 62 5.61 5.61 -5.04
N PHE A 63 5.97 4.42 -4.57
CA PHE A 63 5.16 3.65 -3.64
C PHE A 63 5.04 4.33 -2.27
N GLY A 64 6.16 4.73 -1.66
CA GLY A 64 6.20 5.42 -0.37
C GLY A 64 5.39 6.72 -0.35
N ALA A 65 5.41 7.49 -1.45
CA ALA A 65 4.56 8.67 -1.58
C ALA A 65 3.06 8.33 -1.53
N LYS A 66 2.63 7.21 -2.13
CA LYS A 66 1.25 6.75 -2.10
C LYS A 66 0.86 6.21 -0.72
N VAL A 67 1.77 5.51 -0.04
CA VAL A 67 1.53 5.04 1.34
C VAL A 67 1.33 6.22 2.28
N ARG A 68 2.15 7.27 2.17
CA ARG A 68 2.00 8.51 2.96
C ARG A 68 0.66 9.20 2.69
N ALA A 69 0.25 9.31 1.43
CA ALA A 69 -1.10 9.80 1.10
C ALA A 69 -2.22 8.92 1.68
N GLY A 70 -1.98 7.60 1.78
CA GLY A 70 -2.87 6.67 2.46
C GLY A 70 -3.00 6.92 3.97
N ILE A 71 -1.91 7.31 4.65
CA ILE A 71 -1.95 7.73 6.06
C ILE A 71 -2.87 8.94 6.22
N ASP A 72 -2.68 9.97 5.39
CA ASP A 72 -3.49 11.20 5.44
C ASP A 72 -4.97 10.91 5.20
N GLU A 73 -5.28 10.04 4.23
CA GLU A 73 -6.66 9.66 3.93
C GLU A 73 -7.29 8.81 5.04
N ALA A 74 -6.56 7.86 5.61
CA ALA A 74 -7.02 7.07 6.75
C ALA A 74 -7.30 7.97 7.97
N ALA A 75 -6.40 8.93 8.24
CA ALA A 75 -6.59 9.92 9.29
C ALA A 75 -7.84 10.80 9.04
N ARG A 76 -8.06 11.26 7.80
CA ARG A 76 -9.25 12.03 7.39
C ARG A 76 -10.55 11.25 7.60
N LEU A 77 -10.51 9.93 7.44
CA LEU A 77 -11.62 9.02 7.66
C LEU A 77 -11.76 8.55 9.12
N ALA A 78 -10.91 9.03 10.03
CA ALA A 78 -10.83 8.59 11.42
C ALA A 78 -10.60 7.06 11.58
N ASP A 79 -9.91 6.44 10.63
CA ASP A 79 -9.50 5.04 10.66
C ASP A 79 -8.07 4.92 11.21
N ALA A 80 -7.96 4.90 12.54
CA ALA A 80 -6.69 4.89 13.24
C ALA A 80 -5.86 3.62 12.96
N ASP A 81 -6.51 2.46 12.80
CA ASP A 81 -5.83 1.19 12.59
C ASP A 81 -5.19 1.14 11.20
N SER A 82 -5.90 1.59 10.16
CA SER A 82 -5.34 1.70 8.81
C SER A 82 -4.21 2.74 8.74
N ALA A 83 -4.34 3.87 9.45
CA ALA A 83 -3.28 4.88 9.51
C ALA A 83 -2.01 4.34 10.18
N ASP A 84 -2.14 3.58 11.27
CA ASP A 84 -1.00 2.92 11.92
C ASP A 84 -0.33 1.89 11.00
N LEU A 85 -1.12 1.04 10.33
CA LEU A 85 -0.62 0.08 9.36
C LEU A 85 0.18 0.74 8.24
N PHE A 86 -0.36 1.81 7.63
CA PHE A 86 0.36 2.56 6.60
C PHE A 86 1.61 3.25 7.15
N THR A 87 1.60 3.72 8.40
CA THR A 87 2.78 4.29 9.05
C THR A 87 3.88 3.24 9.23
N GLY A 88 3.53 2.01 9.58
CA GLY A 88 4.46 0.87 9.60
C GLY A 88 5.10 0.61 8.23
N ILE A 89 4.26 0.49 7.20
CA ILE A 89 4.71 0.23 5.82
C ILE A 89 5.59 1.37 5.28
N SER A 90 5.24 2.63 5.58
CA SER A 90 6.03 3.79 5.14
C SER A 90 7.45 3.74 5.69
N ARG A 91 7.60 3.45 6.99
CA ARG A 91 8.92 3.39 7.63
C ARG A 91 9.82 2.31 7.03
N GLU A 92 9.26 1.14 6.74
CA GLU A 92 10.01 0.07 6.09
C GLU A 92 10.39 0.44 4.65
N THR A 93 9.45 1.02 3.89
CA THR A 93 9.68 1.49 2.52
C THR A 93 10.79 2.55 2.47
N ASP A 94 10.78 3.52 3.39
CA ASP A 94 11.77 4.59 3.44
C ASP A 94 13.17 4.06 3.80
N LYS A 95 13.25 3.03 4.65
CA LYS A 95 14.51 2.34 4.97
C LYS A 95 15.07 1.59 3.75
N ASP A 96 14.22 0.88 3.02
CA ASP A 96 14.65 0.15 1.83
C ASP A 96 15.07 1.12 0.71
N LEU A 97 14.35 2.23 0.55
CA LEU A 97 14.72 3.31 -0.36
C LEU A 97 16.11 3.87 0.00
N TRP A 98 16.35 4.16 1.29
CA TRP A 98 17.66 4.63 1.75
C TRP A 98 18.77 3.64 1.40
N PHE A 99 18.56 2.34 1.59
CA PHE A 99 19.56 1.34 1.21
C PHE A 99 19.87 1.37 -0.28
N LEU A 100 18.86 1.48 -1.16
CA LEU A 100 19.09 1.54 -2.60
C LEU A 100 19.81 2.83 -3.01
N GLU A 101 19.37 3.98 -2.50
CA GLU A 101 19.99 5.28 -2.80
C GLU A 101 21.44 5.35 -2.31
N ALA A 102 21.76 4.74 -1.16
CA ALA A 102 23.13 4.65 -0.67
C ALA A 102 24.08 3.93 -1.66
N HIS A 103 23.61 2.89 -2.35
CA HIS A 103 24.40 2.20 -3.38
C HIS A 103 24.64 3.06 -4.62
N LEU A 104 23.71 3.97 -4.96
CA LEU A 104 23.90 4.94 -6.04
C LEU A 104 24.92 6.03 -5.65
N HIS A 105 24.93 6.44 -4.37
CA HIS A 105 25.86 7.44 -3.85
C HIS A 105 27.28 6.92 -3.60
N ALA A 106 27.47 5.63 -3.31
CA ALA A 106 28.78 5.02 -3.07
C ALA A 106 29.75 5.07 -4.27
N LYS A 107 29.26 5.39 -5.47
CA LYS A 107 30.05 5.47 -6.70
C LYS A 107 30.40 6.91 -7.13
N ARG A 108 30.07 7.92 -6.31
CA ARG A 108 30.47 9.32 -6.56
C ARG A 108 31.80 9.67 -5.90
#